data_AF-A0A177EZ23-F1
#
_entry.id   AF-A0A177EZ23-F1
#
_cell.length_a   1.000
_cell.length_b   1.000
_cell.length_c   1.000
_cell.angle_alpha   90.00
_cell.angle_beta   90.00
_cell.angle_gamma   90.00
#
_symmetry.space_group_name_H-M   'P 1'
#
loop_
_entity.id
_entity.type
_entity.pdbx_description
1 polymer ?
#
loop_
_entity_poly.entity_id
_entity_poly.type
_entity_poly.pdbx_seq_one_letter_code
_entity_poly.pdbx_strand_id
1 'polypeptide(L)'
;MNPWDLSEKSQLRQPQILKRLVPLLTEGKITYDLLWALFKANDHVISDCSGSGKPRCFRYGMGEEKKTEQGVEYFELQCQYLDFDGEVFGAVLTKLAIEKFRGARQIYTLNAYPLEFHPGRENMRKRLRKFSRDFVGLMGIRYRYYNGYAFL
;
A
#
# COMPACT_ATOMS: atom_id res chain seq x y z
N MET A 1 -5.30 -23.56 22.20
CA MET A 1 -3.89 -23.65 21.75
C MET A 1 -3.67 -22.43 20.88
N ASN A 2 -3.09 -21.37 21.43
CA ASN A 2 -3.15 -20.06 20.80
C ASN A 2 -1.92 -19.85 19.89
N PRO A 3 -2.10 -19.42 18.63
CA PRO A 3 -1.02 -19.25 17.63
C PRO A 3 0.05 -18.19 17.93
N TRP A 4 0.06 -17.58 19.13
CA TRP A 4 0.94 -16.48 19.49
C TRP A 4 2.17 -16.90 20.33
N ASP A 5 2.36 -18.19 20.59
CA ASP A 5 3.55 -18.76 21.25
C ASP A 5 4.79 -18.83 20.33
N LEU A 6 5.09 -17.73 19.63
CA LEU A 6 6.33 -17.52 18.86
C LEU A 6 7.31 -16.56 19.56
N SER A 7 7.03 -16.22 20.82
CA SER A 7 7.79 -15.28 21.64
C SER A 7 9.29 -15.63 21.72
N GLU A 8 9.64 -16.91 21.86
CA GLU A 8 11.03 -17.30 22.14
C GLU A 8 11.93 -17.44 20.91
N LYS A 9 11.38 -17.76 19.73
CA LYS A 9 12.17 -17.88 18.49
C LYS A 9 12.32 -16.57 17.73
N SER A 10 11.57 -15.54 18.12
CA SER A 10 11.60 -14.21 17.51
C SER A 10 12.81 -13.38 17.97
N GLN A 11 13.30 -13.55 19.20
CA GLN A 11 14.33 -12.68 19.78
C GLN A 11 15.77 -13.00 19.29
N LEU A 12 16.07 -14.24 18.89
CA LEU A 12 17.43 -14.66 18.52
C LEU A 12 17.85 -14.35 17.06
N ARG A 13 16.91 -14.02 16.14
CA ARG A 13 17.21 -13.71 14.73
C ARG A 13 17.40 -12.22 14.41
N GLN A 14 17.02 -11.34 15.33
CA GLN A 14 16.86 -9.91 15.07
C GLN A 14 18.16 -9.12 14.78
N PRO A 15 19.33 -9.39 15.39
CA PRO A 15 20.48 -8.51 15.20
C PRO A 15 21.09 -8.60 13.79
N GLN A 16 21.10 -9.78 13.17
CA GLN A 16 21.66 -9.98 11.83
C GLN A 16 20.77 -9.37 10.74
N ILE A 17 19.45 -9.47 10.92
CA ILE A 17 18.47 -8.86 10.01
C ILE A 17 18.59 -7.34 10.08
N LEU A 18 18.64 -6.76 11.28
CA LEU A 18 18.81 -5.31 11.46
C LEU A 18 20.13 -4.80 10.85
N LYS A 19 21.23 -5.55 10.99
CA LYS A 19 22.52 -5.22 10.36
C LYS A 19 22.44 -5.12 8.83
N ARG A 20 21.57 -5.91 8.18
CA ARG A 20 21.34 -5.84 6.72
C ARG A 20 20.30 -4.78 6.36
N LEU A 21 19.24 -4.65 7.15
CA LEU A 21 18.10 -3.77 6.85
C LEU A 21 18.45 -2.28 7.01
N VAL A 22 19.12 -1.91 8.09
CA VAL A 22 19.39 -0.49 8.42
C VAL A 22 20.17 0.24 7.32
N PRO A 23 21.28 -0.30 6.78
CA PRO A 23 22.00 0.34 5.68
C PRO A 23 21.13 0.50 4.43
N LEU A 24 20.35 -0.54 4.07
CA LEU A 24 19.46 -0.51 2.91
C LEU A 24 18.40 0.59 3.04
N LEU A 25 17.74 0.70 4.19
CA LEU A 25 16.73 1.74 4.43
C LEU A 25 17.34 3.14 4.45
N THR A 26 18.58 3.28 4.93
CA THR A 26 19.31 4.57 4.89
C THR A 26 19.57 5.02 3.45
N GLU A 27 19.84 4.08 2.54
CA GLU A 27 19.95 4.34 1.10
C GLU A 27 18.60 4.41 0.36
N GLY A 28 17.47 4.19 1.05
CA GLY A 28 16.15 4.12 0.43
C GLY A 28 15.96 2.90 -0.50
N LYS A 29 16.70 1.82 -0.24
CA LYS A 29 16.67 0.57 -1.00
C LYS A 29 16.12 -0.59 -0.16
N ILE A 30 15.72 -1.66 -0.83
CA ILE A 30 15.30 -2.90 -0.20
C ILE A 30 15.60 -4.10 -1.09
N THR A 31 15.84 -5.26 -0.48
CA THR A 31 15.91 -6.56 -1.17
C THR A 31 14.63 -7.34 -0.95
N TYR A 32 14.29 -8.22 -1.88
CA TYR A 32 13.01 -8.94 -1.82
C TYR A 32 12.83 -9.77 -0.53
N ASP A 33 13.89 -10.41 -0.03
CA ASP A 33 13.88 -11.20 1.22
C ASP A 33 13.55 -10.38 2.48
N LEU A 34 13.66 -9.06 2.40
CA LEU A 34 13.42 -8.13 3.50
C LEU A 34 12.13 -7.31 3.33
N LEU A 35 11.32 -7.55 2.29
CA LEU A 35 10.06 -6.82 2.07
C LEU A 35 9.09 -6.93 3.25
N TRP A 36 9.01 -8.09 3.89
CA TRP A 36 8.15 -8.29 5.07
C TRP A 36 8.48 -7.32 6.21
N ALA A 37 9.74 -6.86 6.30
CA ALA A 37 10.20 -5.92 7.33
C ALA A 37 10.02 -4.45 6.93
N LEU A 38 9.71 -4.18 5.66
CA LEU A 38 9.49 -2.82 5.14
C LEU A 38 8.15 -2.25 5.59
N PHE A 39 7.11 -3.09 5.70
CA PHE A 39 5.74 -2.68 5.99
C PHE A 39 5.38 -2.92 7.46
N LYS A 40 4.90 -1.87 8.13
CA LYS A 40 4.36 -1.95 9.49
C LYS A 40 2.85 -1.97 9.44
N ALA A 41 2.21 -2.70 10.37
CA ALA A 41 0.76 -2.71 10.49
C ALA A 41 0.21 -1.28 10.62
N ASN A 42 -0.87 -0.98 9.89
CA ASN A 42 -1.50 0.34 9.76
C ASN A 42 -0.66 1.43 9.07
N ASP A 43 0.48 1.11 8.47
CA ASP A 43 1.26 2.09 7.74
C ASP A 43 0.60 2.48 6.41
N HIS A 44 0.92 3.67 5.92
CA HIS A 44 0.39 4.22 4.68
C HIS A 44 1.23 3.73 3.50
N VAL A 45 0.61 2.98 2.59
CA VAL A 45 1.21 2.46 1.37
C VAL A 45 0.72 3.27 0.19
N ILE A 46 1.65 3.70 -0.67
CA ILE A 46 1.34 4.35 -1.94
C ILE A 46 1.46 3.31 -3.06
N SER A 47 0.45 3.29 -3.91
CA SER A 47 0.44 2.49 -5.13
C SER A 47 -0.44 3.16 -6.18
N ASP A 48 -0.11 2.98 -7.46
CA ASP A 48 -0.92 3.51 -8.55
C ASP A 48 -2.15 2.64 -8.78
N CYS A 49 -3.31 3.29 -8.90
CA CYS A 49 -4.55 2.59 -9.19
C CYS A 49 -4.59 2.21 -10.68
N SER A 50 -4.70 0.91 -10.96
CA SER A 50 -4.71 0.32 -12.31
C SER A 50 -5.70 0.98 -13.27
N GLY A 51 -6.87 1.42 -12.81
CA GLY A 51 -7.89 2.05 -13.67
C GLY A 51 -7.72 3.56 -13.89
N SER A 52 -7.02 4.28 -12.99
CA SER A 52 -6.93 5.74 -13.06
C SER A 52 -5.53 6.28 -13.32
N GLY A 53 -4.49 5.45 -13.15
CA GLY A 53 -3.09 5.85 -13.22
C GLY A 53 -2.69 6.89 -12.15
N LYS A 54 -3.58 7.18 -11.20
CA LYS A 54 -3.33 8.14 -10.12
C LYS A 54 -2.86 7.39 -8.88
N PRO A 55 -1.90 7.96 -8.13
CA PRO A 55 -1.45 7.37 -6.87
C PRO A 55 -2.61 7.39 -5.87
N ARG A 56 -2.85 6.24 -5.23
CA ARG A 56 -3.75 6.09 -4.09
C ARG A 56 -2.95 5.75 -2.84
N CYS A 57 -3.53 6.11 -1.71
CA CYS A 57 -3.00 5.72 -0.41
C CYS A 57 -3.87 4.61 0.17
N PHE A 58 -3.20 3.59 0.67
CA PHE A 58 -3.80 2.43 1.29
C PHE A 58 -3.26 2.28 2.71
N ARG A 59 -4.05 1.69 3.60
CA ARG A 59 -3.63 1.27 4.93
C ARG A 59 -3.21 -0.19 4.87
N TYR A 60 -1.96 -0.47 5.20
CA TYR A 60 -1.45 -1.85 5.22
C TYR A 60 -2.03 -2.63 6.41
N GLY A 61 -2.48 -3.86 6.12
CA GLY A 61 -2.91 -4.82 7.13
C GLY A 61 -1.84 -5.88 7.38
N MET A 62 -1.65 -6.76 6.39
CA MET A 62 -0.71 -7.87 6.45
C MET A 62 -0.13 -8.16 5.06
N GLY A 63 0.94 -8.95 5.03
CA GLY A 63 1.60 -9.32 3.79
C GLY A 63 2.16 -10.73 3.87
N GLU A 64 2.13 -11.41 2.74
CA GLU A 64 2.50 -12.81 2.61
C GLU A 64 3.15 -13.09 1.25
N GLU A 65 4.11 -14.01 1.22
CA GLU A 65 4.72 -14.46 -0.03
C GLU A 65 3.80 -15.48 -0.71
N LYS A 66 3.53 -15.26 -2.00
CA LYS A 66 2.65 -16.08 -2.82
C LYS A 66 3.30 -16.44 -4.14
N LYS A 67 2.68 -17.42 -4.80
CA LYS A 67 3.06 -17.91 -6.11
C LYS A 67 1.82 -18.05 -6.98
N THR A 68 1.87 -17.58 -8.21
CA THR A 68 0.80 -17.81 -9.19
C THR A 68 0.81 -19.25 -9.67
N GLU A 69 -0.26 -19.70 -10.32
CA GLU A 69 -0.33 -21.03 -10.96
C GLU A 69 0.76 -21.21 -12.03
N GLN A 70 1.16 -20.12 -12.67
CA GLN A 70 2.25 -20.08 -13.66
C GLN A 70 3.66 -20.06 -13.01
N GLY A 71 3.74 -20.09 -11.68
CA GLY A 71 4.99 -20.16 -10.95
C GLY A 71 5.67 -18.81 -10.69
N VAL A 72 5.00 -17.69 -10.90
CA VAL A 72 5.54 -16.35 -10.60
C VAL A 72 5.41 -16.07 -9.11
N GLU A 73 6.52 -15.80 -8.44
CA GLU A 73 6.57 -15.46 -7.02
C GLU A 73 6.38 -13.96 -6.81
N TYR A 74 5.59 -13.59 -5.79
CA TYR A 74 5.28 -12.21 -5.46
C TYR A 74 4.95 -12.06 -3.98
N PHE A 75 5.11 -10.85 -3.46
CA PHE A 75 4.68 -10.48 -2.11
C PHE A 75 3.32 -9.80 -2.19
N GLU A 76 2.27 -10.46 -1.68
CA GLU A 76 0.91 -9.91 -1.61
C GLU A 76 0.79 -9.03 -0.38
N LEU A 77 0.35 -7.78 -0.56
CA LEU A 77 -0.05 -6.88 0.51
C LEU A 77 -1.56 -6.82 0.56
N GLN A 78 -2.12 -7.21 1.71
CA GLN A 78 -3.52 -6.98 2.01
C GLN A 78 -3.66 -5.59 2.64
N CYS A 79 -4.37 -4.72 1.93
CA CYS A 79 -4.51 -3.33 2.29
C CYS A 79 -5.98 -2.91 2.31
N GLN A 80 -6.26 -1.76 2.90
CA GLN A 80 -7.57 -1.13 2.89
C GLN A 80 -7.47 0.29 2.33
N TYR A 81 -8.48 0.74 1.59
CA TYR A 81 -8.63 2.14 1.21
C TYR A 81 -10.07 2.58 1.40
N LEU A 82 -10.29 3.89 1.47
CA LEU A 82 -11.62 4.45 1.58
C LEU A 82 -12.22 4.61 0.18
N ASP A 83 -13.44 4.14 -0.01
CA ASP A 83 -14.18 4.27 -1.26
C ASP A 83 -15.64 4.63 -1.00
N PHE A 84 -16.30 5.16 -2.03
CA PHE A 84 -17.71 5.53 -2.02
C PHE A 84 -18.36 5.06 -3.32
N ASP A 85 -19.33 4.16 -3.22
CA ASP A 85 -20.01 3.55 -4.39
C ASP A 85 -21.24 4.33 -4.89
N GLY A 86 -21.54 5.47 -4.27
CA GLY A 86 -22.72 6.29 -4.56
C GLY A 86 -23.80 6.19 -3.47
N GLU A 87 -23.76 5.16 -2.63
CA GLU A 87 -24.71 4.96 -1.52
C GLU A 87 -23.98 4.81 -0.18
N VAL A 88 -22.91 4.02 -0.13
CA VAL A 88 -22.18 3.66 1.09
C VAL A 88 -20.74 4.12 1.01
N PHE A 89 -20.30 4.80 2.07
CA PHE A 89 -18.90 5.10 2.30
C PHE A 89 -18.28 4.07 3.24
N GLY A 90 -17.16 3.48 2.84
CA GLY A 90 -16.54 2.44 3.64
C GLY A 90 -15.07 2.16 3.31
N ALA A 91 -14.46 1.38 4.19
CA ALA A 91 -13.14 0.81 3.93
C ALA A 91 -13.29 -0.44 3.06
N VAL A 92 -12.63 -0.44 1.91
CA VAL A 92 -12.60 -1.55 0.96
C VAL A 92 -11.26 -2.27 1.08
N LEU A 93 -11.32 -3.59 1.24
CA LEU A 93 -10.14 -4.45 1.21
C LEU A 93 -9.65 -4.61 -0.23
N THR A 94 -8.34 -4.56 -0.41
CA THR A 94 -7.69 -4.76 -1.69
C THR A 94 -6.36 -5.47 -1.53
N LYS A 95 -5.86 -6.01 -2.64
CA LYS A 95 -4.59 -6.73 -2.72
C LYS A 95 -3.68 -6.02 -3.69
N LEU A 96 -2.48 -5.71 -3.22
CA LEU A 96 -1.38 -5.23 -4.06
C LEU A 96 -0.33 -6.33 -4.14
N ALA A 97 0.41 -6.42 -5.23
CA ALA A 97 1.40 -7.47 -5.42
C ALA A 97 2.73 -6.86 -5.83
N ILE A 98 3.81 -7.13 -5.08
CA ILE A 98 5.17 -6.78 -5.49
C ILE A 98 5.82 -8.04 -6.06
N GLU A 99 6.01 -8.08 -7.38
CA GLU A 99 6.65 -9.22 -8.04
C GLU A 99 8.08 -9.44 -7.54
N LYS A 100 8.52 -10.70 -7.51
CA LYS A 100 9.87 -11.05 -7.07
C LYS A 100 10.92 -10.41 -7.98
N PHE A 101 11.88 -9.73 -7.34
CA PHE A 101 12.99 -9.09 -8.02
C PHE A 101 14.32 -9.53 -7.43
N ARG A 102 15.39 -9.37 -8.22
CA ARG A 102 16.76 -9.68 -7.81
C ARG A 102 17.51 -8.40 -7.41
N GLY A 103 18.40 -8.54 -6.43
CA GLY A 103 19.22 -7.44 -5.93
C GLY A 103 18.44 -6.41 -5.11
N ALA A 104 19.11 -5.32 -4.78
CA ALA A 104 18.52 -4.19 -4.07
C ALA A 104 17.87 -3.23 -5.07
N ARG A 105 16.62 -2.83 -4.81
CA ARG A 105 15.88 -1.82 -5.60
C ARG A 105 15.55 -0.62 -4.74
N GLN A 106 15.45 0.54 -5.38
CA GLN A 106 14.93 1.74 -4.74
C GLN A 106 13.46 1.53 -4.34
N ILE A 107 13.12 1.81 -3.09
CA ILE A 107 11.80 1.53 -2.52
C ILE A 107 10.69 2.26 -3.30
N TYR A 108 10.93 3.52 -3.69
CA TYR A 108 9.95 4.33 -4.44
C TYR A 108 9.69 3.84 -5.88
N THR A 109 10.51 2.90 -6.40
CA THR A 109 10.33 2.31 -7.73
C THR A 109 9.52 1.02 -7.71
N LEU A 110 9.16 0.55 -6.51
CA LEU A 110 8.22 -0.55 -6.35
C LEU A 110 6.81 -0.05 -6.72
N ASN A 111 5.96 -0.96 -7.19
CA ASN A 111 4.57 -0.63 -7.49
C ASN A 111 3.73 -0.39 -6.23
N ALA A 112 4.18 -0.84 -5.06
CA ALA A 112 3.63 -0.50 -3.76
C ALA A 112 4.77 -0.28 -2.75
N TYR A 113 4.74 0.83 -2.01
CA TYR A 113 5.76 1.16 -1.02
C TYR A 113 5.24 2.10 0.08
N PRO A 114 5.88 2.15 1.27
CA PRO A 114 5.46 3.04 2.34
C PRO A 114 5.64 4.52 1.96
N LEU A 115 4.66 5.35 2.30
CA LEU A 115 4.62 6.79 1.99
C LEU A 115 5.89 7.55 2.43
N GLU A 116 6.56 7.11 3.49
CA GLU A 116 7.79 7.73 3.98
C GLU A 116 8.93 7.75 2.96
N PHE A 117 8.95 6.78 2.04
CA PHE A 117 9.96 6.67 0.99
C PHE A 117 9.57 7.41 -0.30
N HIS A 118 8.43 8.07 -0.33
CA HIS A 118 7.99 8.84 -1.49
C HIS A 118 8.87 10.11 -1.65
N PRO A 119 9.48 10.38 -2.82
CA PRO A 119 10.37 11.54 -3.03
C PRO A 119 9.71 12.89 -2.67
N GLY A 120 8.41 13.02 -2.99
CA GLY A 120 7.58 14.16 -2.60
C GLY A 120 6.66 13.93 -1.40
N ARG A 121 7.10 13.22 -0.34
CA ARG A 121 6.24 12.78 0.78
C ARG A 121 5.35 13.87 1.36
N GLU A 122 5.83 15.10 1.52
CA GLU A 122 5.03 16.18 2.11
C GLU A 122 3.96 16.70 1.15
N ASN A 123 4.27 16.76 -0.14
CA ASN A 123 3.28 17.09 -1.16
C ASN A 123 2.23 15.98 -1.26
N MET A 124 2.64 14.72 -1.16
CA MET A 124 1.73 13.59 -1.14
C MET A 124 0.83 13.62 0.10
N ARG A 125 1.38 13.84 1.31
CA ARG A 125 0.60 14.01 2.55
C ARG A 125 -0.41 15.15 2.44
N LYS A 126 0.00 16.32 1.93
CA LYS A 126 -0.91 17.46 1.70
C LYS A 126 -2.01 17.10 0.72
N ARG A 127 -1.67 16.44 -0.39
CA ARG A 127 -2.63 15.99 -1.41
C ARG A 127 -3.62 15.00 -0.82
N LEU A 128 -3.17 14.03 -0.02
CA LEU A 128 -4.05 13.04 0.63
C LEU A 128 -4.99 13.70 1.64
N ARG A 129 -4.51 14.65 2.45
CA ARG A 129 -5.36 15.42 3.39
C ARG A 129 -6.36 16.34 2.70
N LYS A 130 -5.98 16.90 1.55
CA LYS A 130 -6.91 17.71 0.73
C LYS A 130 -7.95 16.79 0.11
N PHE A 131 -7.50 15.70 -0.52
CA PHE A 131 -8.37 14.70 -1.12
C PHE A 131 -9.36 14.12 -0.12
N SER A 132 -8.94 13.74 1.08
CA SER A 132 -9.85 13.21 2.10
C SER A 132 -10.94 14.21 2.50
N ARG A 133 -10.61 15.51 2.58
CA ARG A 133 -11.60 16.56 2.88
C ARG A 133 -12.54 16.82 1.71
N ASP A 134 -11.98 16.96 0.51
CA ASP A 134 -12.76 17.17 -0.71
C ASP A 134 -13.69 15.98 -0.97
N PHE A 135 -13.20 14.75 -0.74
CA PHE A 135 -13.95 13.51 -0.89
C PHE A 135 -15.14 13.48 0.06
N VAL A 136 -14.94 13.73 1.36
CA VAL A 136 -16.03 13.85 2.33
C VAL A 136 -17.04 14.94 1.94
N GLY A 137 -16.58 16.07 1.41
CA GLY A 137 -17.48 17.14 0.92
C GLY A 137 -18.28 16.80 -0.35
N LEU A 138 -17.82 15.79 -1.11
CA LEU A 138 -18.53 15.22 -2.26
C LEU A 138 -19.49 14.08 -1.86
N MET A 139 -19.32 13.50 -0.67
CA MET A 139 -20.15 12.40 -0.16
C MET A 139 -21.52 12.85 0.36
N GLY A 140 -22.39 13.18 -0.59
CA GLY A 140 -23.81 13.41 -0.38
C GLY A 140 -24.54 13.42 -1.71
N ILE A 141 -25.86 13.19 -1.69
CA ILE A 141 -26.69 13.27 -2.88
C ILE A 141 -26.73 14.73 -3.33
N ARG A 142 -25.91 15.09 -4.31
CA ARG A 142 -26.08 16.32 -5.08
C ARG A 142 -26.81 15.97 -6.35
N TYR A 143 -28.13 16.18 -6.37
CA TYR A 143 -28.89 16.21 -7.62
C TYR A 143 -28.22 17.22 -8.56
N ARG A 144 -27.46 16.73 -9.55
CA ARG A 144 -26.96 17.53 -10.65
C ARG A 144 -27.95 17.38 -11.78
N TYR A 145 -28.73 18.42 -12.01
CA TYR A 145 -29.60 18.52 -13.15
C TYR A 145 -28.71 18.66 -14.40
N TYR A 146 -28.64 17.62 -15.21
CA TYR A 146 -28.01 17.70 -16.52
C TYR A 146 -29.09 18.10 -17.52
N ASN A 147 -29.05 19.34 -17.98
CA ASN A 147 -29.87 19.79 -19.09
C ASN A 147 -29.11 19.53 -20.38
N GLY A 148 -29.40 18.42 -21.04
CA GLY A 148 -28.78 18.02 -22.30
C GLY A 148 -29.83 17.40 -23.21
N TYR A 149 -29.82 17.77 -24.48
CA TYR A 149 -30.67 17.16 -25.49
C TYR A 149 -30.15 15.75 -25.77
N ALA A 150 -30.94 14.73 -25.39
CA ALA A 150 -30.72 13.38 -25.88
C ALA A 150 -31.20 13.34 -27.35
N PHE A 151 -30.30 13.02 -28.27
CA PHE A 151 -30.68 12.68 -29.65
C PHE A 151 -31.37 11.31 -29.63
N LEU A 152 -32.56 11.24 -30.25
CA LEU A 152 -33.30 10.04 -30.59
C LEU A 152 -32.83 9.49 -31.94
#